data_AF-A0AAX0L1H6-F1
#
_entry.id   AF-A0AAX0L1H6-F1
#
_cell.length_a   1.000
_cell.length_b   1.000
_cell.length_c   1.000
_cell.angle_alpha   90.00
_cell.angle_beta   90.00
_cell.angle_gamma   90.00
#
_symmetry.space_group_name_H-M   'P 1'
#
loop_
_entity.id
_entity.type
_entity.pdbx_description
1 polymer ?
#
loop_
_entity_poly.entity_id
_entity_poly.type
_entity_poly.pdbx_seq_one_letter_code
_entity_poly.pdbx_strand_id
1 'polypeptide(L)'
;MAINKELLGPQKGEEEAYAIEALVFSTQVALQKAMNRKGMSNRELADRLGMTPARVSQIFSSNGPNLTLKTIARIAHALGDDFELVRKQDIRGTLPEERAKEFRSVVLHVNPRLSPSVWQEKAANSTGPNKRDLAA
;
A
#
# COMPACT_ATOMS: atom_id res chain seq x y z
N MET A 1 -28.98 -27.09 23.19
CA MET A 1 -28.53 -26.72 21.83
C MET A 1 -27.56 -25.56 21.97
N ALA A 2 -26.28 -25.77 21.68
CA ALA A 2 -25.29 -24.70 21.68
C ALA A 2 -25.49 -23.90 20.38
N ILE A 3 -26.01 -22.67 20.52
CA ILE A 3 -26.13 -21.75 19.39
C ILE A 3 -24.70 -21.36 19.01
N ASN A 4 -24.29 -21.65 17.76
CA ASN A 4 -22.97 -21.32 17.23
C ASN A 4 -22.68 -19.83 17.43
N LYS A 5 -21.82 -19.53 18.40
CA LYS A 5 -21.35 -18.16 18.71
C LYS A 5 -20.66 -17.51 17.50
N GLU A 6 -20.11 -18.31 16.60
CA GLU A 6 -19.45 -17.86 15.36
C GLU A 6 -20.41 -17.27 14.32
N LEU A 7 -21.72 -17.50 14.43
CA LEU A 7 -22.70 -17.03 13.45
C LEU A 7 -23.26 -15.63 13.76
N LEU A 8 -23.16 -15.21 15.02
CA LEU A 8 -23.59 -13.90 15.47
C LEU A 8 -22.35 -13.00 15.42
N GLY A 9 -22.40 -11.93 14.63
CA GLY A 9 -21.30 -10.98 14.46
C GLY A 9 -20.74 -10.47 15.80
N PRO A 10 -19.57 -9.82 15.77
CA PRO A 10 -18.83 -9.47 16.97
C PRO A 10 -19.73 -8.76 17.99
N GLN A 11 -19.72 -9.25 19.23
CA GLN A 11 -20.40 -8.56 20.32
C GLN A 11 -19.74 -7.19 20.54
N LYS A 12 -20.46 -6.20 21.09
CA LYS A 12 -19.95 -4.81 21.20
C LYS A 12 -18.55 -4.69 21.86
N GLY A 13 -18.20 -5.57 22.80
CA GLY A 13 -16.86 -5.62 23.40
C GLY A 13 -15.80 -6.31 22.52
N GLU A 14 -16.22 -7.22 21.65
CA GLU A 14 -15.35 -7.86 20.66
C GLU A 14 -15.02 -6.88 19.52
N GLU A 15 -15.97 -6.04 19.09
CA GLU A 15 -15.73 -5.01 18.05
C GLU A 15 -14.60 -4.04 18.41
N GLU A 16 -14.58 -3.54 19.65
CA GLU A 16 -13.52 -2.64 20.11
C GLU A 16 -12.17 -3.35 20.17
N ALA A 17 -12.13 -4.59 20.70
CA ALA A 17 -10.91 -5.39 20.74
C ALA A 17 -10.35 -5.64 19.34
N TYR A 18 -11.20 -6.01 18.38
CA TYR A 18 -10.81 -6.15 16.98
C TYR A 18 -10.29 -4.84 16.38
N ALA A 19 -10.90 -3.70 16.69
CA ALA A 19 -10.45 -2.40 16.20
C ALA A 19 -9.06 -2.04 16.75
N ILE A 20 -8.80 -2.32 18.02
CA ILE A 20 -7.50 -2.12 18.68
C ILE A 20 -6.45 -3.03 18.03
N GLU A 21 -6.71 -4.34 17.94
CA GLU A 21 -5.77 -5.31 17.36
C GLU A 21 -5.46 -4.98 15.90
N ALA A 22 -6.46 -4.60 15.10
CA ALA A 22 -6.26 -4.22 13.72
C ALA A 22 -5.32 -3.00 13.57
N LEU A 23 -5.46 -1.99 14.43
CA LEU A 23 -4.61 -0.81 14.40
C LEU A 23 -3.18 -1.14 14.87
N VAL A 24 -3.04 -1.87 15.97
CA VAL A 24 -1.74 -2.31 16.50
C VAL A 24 -1.00 -3.13 15.44
N PHE A 25 -1.66 -4.12 14.86
CA PHE A 25 -1.07 -4.97 13.82
C PHE A 25 -0.65 -4.16 12.59
N SER A 26 -1.50 -3.26 12.10
CA SER A 26 -1.16 -2.42 10.95
C SER A 26 0.07 -1.54 11.21
N THR A 27 0.23 -1.06 12.44
CA THR A 27 1.38 -0.26 12.87
C THR A 27 2.64 -1.13 12.95
N GLN A 28 2.56 -2.33 13.54
CA GLN A 28 3.68 -3.29 13.58
C GLN A 28 4.16 -3.64 12.17
N VAL A 29 3.24 -3.91 11.25
CA VAL A 29 3.55 -4.20 9.84
C VAL A 29 4.24 -3.00 9.17
N ALA A 30 3.77 -1.77 9.40
CA ALA A 30 4.40 -0.58 8.83
C ALA A 30 5.84 -0.40 9.32
N LEU A 31 6.08 -0.57 10.62
CA LEU A 31 7.41 -0.50 11.22
C LEU A 31 8.32 -1.63 10.72
N GLN A 32 7.82 -2.87 10.64
CA GLN A 32 8.60 -4.00 10.13
C GLN A 32 8.97 -3.80 8.65
N LYS A 33 8.05 -3.26 7.84
CA LYS A 33 8.37 -2.90 6.44
C LYS A 33 9.45 -1.82 6.38
N ALA A 34 9.42 -0.82 7.26
CA ALA A 34 10.45 0.20 7.33
C ALA A 34 11.82 -0.39 7.70
N MET A 35 11.88 -1.32 8.66
CA MET A 35 13.09 -2.08 8.98
C MET A 35 13.62 -2.84 7.77
N ASN A 36 12.76 -3.60 7.10
CA ASN A 36 13.13 -4.43 5.96
C ASN A 36 13.67 -3.59 4.79
N ARG A 37 13.04 -2.43 4.48
CA ARG A 37 13.52 -1.50 3.45
C ARG A 37 14.94 -0.99 3.72
N LYS A 38 15.30 -0.85 4.99
CA LYS A 38 16.61 -0.36 5.43
C LYS A 38 17.61 -1.48 5.73
N GLY A 39 17.22 -2.74 5.52
CA GLY A 39 18.04 -3.89 5.87
C GLY A 39 18.35 -4.01 7.36
N MET A 40 17.56 -3.38 8.23
CA MET A 40 17.83 -3.33 9.67
C MET A 40 17.28 -4.57 10.36
N SER A 41 18.14 -5.23 11.13
CA SER A 41 17.79 -6.36 11.99
C SER A 41 17.19 -5.92 13.32
N ASN A 42 16.48 -6.83 13.99
CA ASN A 42 15.95 -6.59 15.35
C ASN A 42 17.06 -6.29 16.37
N ARG A 43 18.25 -6.88 16.17
CA ARG A 43 19.41 -6.64 17.04
C ARG A 43 19.90 -5.20 16.90
N GLU A 44 20.11 -4.73 15.67
CA GLU A 44 20.55 -3.35 15.43
C GLU A 44 19.53 -2.33 15.91
N LEU A 45 18.23 -2.61 15.74
CA LEU A 45 17.18 -1.76 16.29
C LEU A 45 17.23 -1.73 17.83
N ALA A 46 17.44 -2.88 18.47
CA ALA A 46 17.59 -2.97 19.92
C ALA A 46 18.77 -2.12 20.42
N ASP A 47 19.92 -2.23 19.75
CA ASP A 47 21.12 -1.45 20.06
C ASP A 47 20.86 0.06 19.92
N ARG A 48 20.22 0.50 18.84
CA ARG A 48 19.85 1.91 18.64
C ARG A 48 18.85 2.44 19.66
N LEU A 49 17.93 1.60 20.12
CA LEU A 49 16.91 1.96 21.10
C LEU A 49 17.39 1.87 22.55
N GLY A 50 18.56 1.27 22.81
CA GLY A 50 18.99 0.91 24.15
C GLY A 50 18.02 -0.09 24.82
N MET A 51 17.45 -1.01 24.03
CA MET A 51 16.52 -2.05 24.49
C MET A 51 17.17 -3.42 24.38
N THR A 52 16.61 -4.41 25.08
CA THR A 52 17.03 -5.80 24.88
C THR A 52 16.47 -6.35 23.57
N PRO A 53 17.18 -7.27 22.87
CA PRO A 53 16.66 -7.93 21.68
C PRO A 53 15.32 -8.64 21.94
N ALA A 54 15.16 -9.23 23.13
CA ALA A 54 13.90 -9.85 23.55
C ALA A 54 12.74 -8.85 23.58
N ARG A 55 12.98 -7.62 24.08
CA ARG A 55 11.95 -6.58 24.09
C ARG A 55 11.56 -6.15 22.68
N VAL A 56 12.53 -6.02 21.78
CA VAL A 56 12.25 -5.70 20.36
C VAL A 56 11.47 -6.83 19.70
N SER A 57 11.88 -8.09 19.87
CA SER A 57 11.14 -9.24 19.34
C SER A 57 9.71 -9.33 19.89
N GLN A 58 9.51 -8.99 21.18
CA GLN A 58 8.18 -8.94 21.78
C GLN A 58 7.31 -7.85 21.16
N ILE A 59 7.87 -6.70 20.80
CA ILE A 59 7.13 -5.61 20.13
C ILE A 59 6.54 -6.07 18.79
N PHE A 60 7.23 -6.95 18.06
CA PHE A 60 6.80 -7.45 16.75
C PHE A 60 6.12 -8.82 16.80
N SER A 61 5.83 -9.35 17.99
CA SER A 61 5.12 -10.62 18.12
C SER A 61 3.59 -10.42 18.06
N SER A 62 2.87 -11.49 17.73
CA SER A 62 1.41 -11.50 17.65
C SER A 62 0.73 -11.16 18.99
N ASN A 63 1.40 -11.48 20.11
CA ASN A 63 0.96 -11.19 21.47
C ASN A 63 1.80 -10.07 22.10
N GLY A 64 2.28 -9.14 21.25
CA GLY A 64 3.13 -8.05 21.68
C GLY A 64 2.44 -7.11 22.67
N PRO A 65 3.20 -6.39 23.50
CA PRO A 65 2.65 -5.38 24.40
C PRO A 65 2.00 -4.27 23.58
N ASN A 66 0.99 -3.61 24.15
CA ASN A 66 0.38 -2.45 23.50
C ASN A 66 1.44 -1.39 23.19
N LEU A 67 1.55 -1.02 21.92
CA LEU A 67 2.52 -0.05 21.43
C LEU A 67 2.05 1.35 21.78
N THR A 68 2.85 2.08 22.55
CA THR A 68 2.58 3.50 22.80
C THR A 68 3.07 4.36 21.62
N LEU A 69 2.42 5.51 21.39
CA LEU A 69 2.89 6.50 20.41
C LEU A 69 4.34 6.92 20.65
N LYS A 70 4.75 7.02 21.92
CA LYS A 70 6.15 7.30 22.31
C LYS A 70 7.11 6.20 21.82
N THR A 71 6.71 4.93 21.95
CA THR A 71 7.52 3.80 21.45
C THR A 71 7.61 3.83 19.93
N ILE A 72 6.49 4.08 19.24
CA ILE A 72 6.44 4.18 17.78
C ILE A 72 7.37 5.29 17.29
N ALA A 73 7.29 6.50 17.88
CA ALA A 73 8.14 7.63 17.54
C ALA A 73 9.64 7.32 17.76
N ARG A 74 9.99 6.64 18.85
CA ARG A 74 11.37 6.20 19.10
C ARG A 74 11.86 5.22 18.05
N ILE A 75 11.04 4.25 17.66
CA ILE A 75 11.38 3.28 16.62
C ILE A 75 11.55 4.00 15.28
N ALA A 76 10.60 4.85 14.88
CA ALA A 76 10.67 5.62 13.63
C ALA A 76 11.95 6.48 13.56
N HIS A 77 12.24 7.22 14.64
CA HIS A 77 13.47 8.00 14.74
C HIS A 77 14.73 7.13 14.66
N ALA A 78 14.78 5.99 15.36
CA ALA A 78 15.91 5.06 15.30
C ALA A 78 16.11 4.45 13.89
N LEU A 79 15.03 4.30 13.15
CA LEU A 79 15.06 3.91 11.74
C LEU A 79 15.48 5.09 10.84
N GLY A 80 15.38 6.34 11.28
CA GLY A 80 15.51 7.53 10.43
C GLY A 80 14.36 7.62 9.42
N ASP A 81 13.15 7.25 9.84
CA ASP A 81 11.92 7.33 9.06
C ASP A 81 10.96 8.29 9.77
N ASP A 82 10.11 8.96 9.01
CA ASP A 82 9.04 9.79 9.56
C ASP A 82 7.75 8.98 9.63
N PHE A 83 7.03 9.12 10.74
CA PHE A 83 5.80 8.35 10.98
C PHE A 83 4.65 9.29 11.31
N GLU A 84 3.54 9.13 10.61
CA GLU A 84 2.33 9.91 10.80
C GLU A 84 1.12 8.99 11.00
N LEU A 85 0.21 9.38 11.90
CA LEU A 85 -1.05 8.68 12.10
C LEU A 85 -2.15 9.35 11.28
N VAL A 86 -2.52 8.72 10.17
CA VAL A 86 -3.55 9.21 9.26
C VAL A 86 -4.80 8.34 9.39
N ARG A 87 -5.99 8.96 9.46
CA ARG A 87 -7.24 8.20 9.48
C ARG A 87 -7.43 7.52 8.12
N LYS A 88 -7.96 6.30 8.11
CA LYS A 88 -8.21 5.54 6.86
C LYS A 88 -9.06 6.30 5.83
N GLN A 89 -9.91 7.21 6.30
CA GLN A 89 -10.78 8.06 5.47
C GLN A 89 -9.96 9.10 4.71
N ASP A 90 -8.95 9.67 5.36
CA ASP A 90 -8.10 10.73 4.81
C ASP A 90 -7.10 10.16 3.78
N ILE A 91 -6.67 8.90 3.94
CA ILE A 91 -5.78 8.19 2.99
C ILE A 91 -6.37 8.13 1.57
N ARG A 92 -7.70 8.03 1.44
CA ARG A 92 -8.38 7.96 0.14
C ARG A 92 -8.39 9.31 -0.61
N GLY A 93 -8.27 10.42 0.12
CA GLY A 93 -8.26 11.77 -0.47
C GLY A 93 -6.87 12.24 -0.90
N THR A 94 -5.81 11.87 -0.17
CA THR A 94 -4.47 12.46 -0.36
C THR A 94 -3.60 11.78 -1.40
N LEU A 95 -3.75 10.48 -1.65
CA LEU A 95 -2.84 9.72 -2.52
C LEU A 95 -3.07 9.87 -4.04
N PRO A 96 -4.31 9.99 -4.56
CA PRO A 96 -4.52 10.17 -6.00
C PRO A 96 -4.23 11.59 -6.47
N GLU A 97 -4.61 12.62 -5.71
CA GLU A 97 -4.53 14.01 -6.16
C GLU A 97 -3.08 14.53 -6.21
N GLU A 98 -2.28 14.26 -5.19
CA GLU A 98 -0.86 14.66 -5.15
C GLU A 98 -0.06 13.96 -6.26
N ARG A 99 -0.26 12.65 -6.46
CA ARG A 99 0.41 11.91 -7.56
C ARG A 99 -0.10 12.30 -8.94
N ALA A 100 -1.39 12.64 -9.07
CA ALA A 100 -1.94 13.14 -10.32
C ALA A 100 -1.36 14.50 -10.70
N LYS A 101 -1.07 15.37 -9.71
CA LYS A 101 -0.37 16.65 -9.94
C LYS A 101 1.06 16.45 -10.43
N GLU A 102 1.76 15.41 -9.96
CA GLU A 102 3.10 15.07 -10.44
C GLU A 102 3.11 14.46 -11.85
N PHE A 103 2.00 13.85 -12.27
CA PHE A 103 1.90 13.19 -13.57
C PHE A 103 1.81 14.23 -14.71
N ARG A 104 2.97 14.61 -15.25
CA ARG A 104 3.03 15.44 -16.47
C ARG A 104 2.76 14.55 -17.69
N SER A 105 1.62 14.73 -18.35
CA SER A 105 1.40 14.12 -19.66
C SER A 105 2.42 14.69 -20.65
N VAL A 106 3.36 13.86 -21.09
CA VAL A 106 4.23 14.20 -22.22
C VAL A 106 3.42 13.99 -23.49
N VAL A 107 2.83 15.06 -24.01
CA VAL A 107 2.23 15.05 -25.34
C VAL A 107 3.38 15.08 -26.33
N LEU A 108 3.77 13.90 -26.83
CA LEU A 108 4.69 13.79 -27.95
C LEU A 108 3.99 14.37 -29.18
N HIS A 109 4.32 15.61 -29.54
CA HIS A 109 4.01 16.13 -30.86
C HIS A 109 4.90 15.41 -31.85
N VAL A 110 4.43 14.26 -32.34
CA VAL A 110 5.11 13.53 -33.39
C VAL A 110 4.98 14.36 -34.65
N ASN A 111 6.06 15.02 -35.08
CA ASN A 111 6.06 15.71 -36.37
C ASN A 111 5.93 14.64 -37.46
N PRO A 112 4.80 14.56 -38.19
CA PRO A 112 4.54 13.46 -39.11
C PRO A 112 5.54 13.40 -40.27
N ARG A 113 6.24 14.50 -40.54
CA ARG A 113 7.26 14.59 -41.60
C ARG A 113 8.63 14.07 -41.17
N LEU A 114 8.93 14.10 -39.86
CA LEU A 114 10.23 13.70 -39.31
C LEU A 114 10.19 12.34 -38.61
N SER A 115 9.02 11.91 -38.14
CA SER A 115 8.81 10.62 -37.51
C SER A 115 7.44 10.08 -37.90
N PRO A 116 7.28 9.48 -39.09
CA PRO A 116 6.01 8.90 -39.50
C PRO A 116 5.59 7.83 -38.49
N SER A 117 4.31 7.81 -38.11
CA SER A 117 3.81 6.77 -37.21
C SER A 117 3.97 5.41 -37.87
N VAL A 118 4.67 4.48 -37.20
CA VAL A 118 4.77 3.08 -37.64
C VAL A 118 3.40 2.41 -37.60
N TRP A 119 2.52 2.93 -36.75
CA TRP A 119 1.12 2.52 -36.68
C TRP A 119 0.36 3.05 -37.89
N GLN A 120 -0.16 2.14 -38.71
CA GLN A 120 -1.10 2.42 -39.78
C GLN A 120 -2.48 1.99 -39.31
N GLU A 121 -3.39 2.95 -39.15
CA GLU A 121 -4.78 2.68 -38.85
C GLU A 121 -5.42 2.01 -40.06
N LYS A 122 -5.59 0.68 -40.02
CA LYS A 122 -6.39 -0.07 -40.98
C LYS A 122 -7.73 -0.37 -40.33
N ALA A 123 -8.82 0.06 -40.97
CA ALA A 123 -10.14 -0.38 -40.58
C ALA A 123 -10.20 -1.92 -40.64
N ALA A 124 -10.76 -2.54 -39.60
CA ALA A 124 -10.85 -3.99 -39.46
C ALA A 124 -11.53 -4.69 -40.66
N ASN A 125 -12.34 -3.95 -41.44
CA ASN A 125 -13.04 -4.45 -42.63
C ASN A 125 -12.52 -3.83 -43.94
N SER A 126 -11.22 -3.64 -44.08
CA SER A 126 -10.63 -3.17 -45.36
C SER A 126 -10.56 -4.24 -46.46
N THR A 127 -10.86 -5.49 -46.14
CA THR A 127 -11.00 -6.60 -47.12
C THR A 127 -12.47 -6.90 -47.38
N GLY A 128 -13.21 -5.91 -47.89
CA GLY A 128 -14.49 -6.16 -48.56
C GLY A 128 -14.24 -6.67 -49.99
N PRO A 129 -15.04 -7.61 -50.52
CA PRO A 129 -14.88 -8.07 -51.90
C PRO A 129 -15.00 -6.89 -52.86
N ASN A 130 -14.19 -6.94 -53.91
CA ASN A 130 -14.14 -5.90 -54.93
C ASN A 130 -15.55 -5.78 -55.56
N LYS A 131 -16.11 -4.58 -55.65
CA LYS A 131 -17.49 -4.36 -56.17
C LYS A 131 -17.73 -4.92 -57.59
N ARG A 132 -16.66 -5.33 -58.29
CA ARG A 132 -16.70 -5.98 -59.59
C ARG A 132 -17.10 -7.46 -59.54
N ASP A 133 -16.98 -8.12 -58.39
CA ASP A 133 -17.32 -9.54 -58.22
C ASP A 133 -18.80 -9.78 -57.83
N LEU A 134 -19.58 -8.71 -57.67
CA LEU A 134 -21.00 -8.75 -57.25
C LEU A 134 -21.98 -8.50 -58.42
N ALA A 135 -21.52 -8.54 -59.67
CA ALA A 135 -22.32 -8.30 -60.87
C ALA A 135 -22.18 -9.43 -61.91
N ALA A 136 -22.36 -10.68 -61.47
CA ALA A 136 -22.60 -11.84 -62.34
C ALA A 136 -23.91 -12.51 -61.92
#